data_AF-A0A9X3XCH3-F1
#
_entry.id   AF-A0A9X3XCH3-F1
#
_cell.length_a   1.000
_cell.length_b   1.000
_cell.length_c   1.000
_cell.angle_alpha   90.00
_cell.angle_beta   90.00
_cell.angle_gamma   90.00
#
_symmetry.space_group_name_H-M   'P 1'
#
loop_
_entity.id
_entity.type
_entity.pdbx_description
1 polymer ?
#
loop_
_entity_poly.entity_id
_entity_poly.type
_entity_poly.pdbx_seq_one_letter_code
_entity_poly.pdbx_strand_id
1 'polypeptide(L)'
;MIRTILVNAGLLLGLAAASSGCSRAQAVCDIICECEHCSDEREVQTCEQLATQEDVADAYDCGDAWTTYTLCVEEKGTCDEKEAQFSTVQNNNDLCDADRNALQSCIDAASAHGGVRF
;
A
#
# COMPACT_ATOMS: atom_id res chain seq x y z
N MET A 1 43.62 -9.16 -32.08
CA MET A 1 43.70 -9.18 -30.61
C MET A 1 43.53 -7.76 -30.09
N ILE A 2 42.32 -7.37 -29.71
CA ILE A 2 42.05 -6.14 -28.95
C ILE A 2 41.00 -6.52 -27.91
N ARG A 3 41.44 -6.55 -26.65
CA ARG A 3 40.60 -6.65 -25.46
C ARG A 3 40.39 -5.23 -24.98
N THR A 4 39.13 -4.79 -24.87
CA THR A 4 38.80 -3.68 -23.99
C THR A 4 37.42 -3.93 -23.39
N ILE A 5 37.44 -4.22 -22.09
CA ILE A 5 36.30 -4.32 -21.20
C ILE A 5 35.80 -2.89 -20.97
N LEU A 6 34.50 -2.64 -21.18
CA LEU A 6 33.81 -1.50 -20.58
C LEU A 6 32.54 -2.01 -19.89
N VAL A 7 32.70 -2.09 -18.56
CA VAL A 7 31.66 -2.14 -17.53
C VAL A 7 30.94 -0.78 -17.50
N ASN A 8 29.69 -0.78 -17.02
CA ASN A 8 28.79 0.37 -16.78
C ASN A 8 28.11 0.95 -18.03
N ALA A 9 26.79 1.16 -18.06
CA ALA A 9 25.92 1.54 -16.96
C ALA A 9 24.59 0.78 -17.02
N GLY A 10 24.26 0.08 -15.94
CA GLY A 10 22.90 -0.33 -15.65
C GLY A 10 22.06 0.93 -15.48
N LEU A 11 21.29 1.27 -16.50
CA LEU A 11 20.23 2.27 -16.41
C LEU A 11 19.04 1.60 -15.72
N LEU A 12 19.16 1.38 -14.41
CA LEU A 12 18.00 1.22 -13.54
C LEU A 12 17.31 2.57 -13.53
N LEU A 13 16.42 2.77 -14.50
CA LEU A 13 15.34 3.74 -14.41
C LEU A 13 14.48 3.32 -13.22
N GLY A 14 14.89 3.76 -12.03
CA GLY A 14 13.99 3.88 -10.90
C GLY A 14 12.88 4.82 -11.35
N LEU A 15 11.75 4.25 -11.74
CA LEU A 15 10.50 4.99 -11.71
C LEU A 15 10.23 5.29 -10.22
N ALA A 16 10.85 6.35 -9.73
CA ALA A 16 10.26 7.10 -8.65
C ALA A 16 9.01 7.74 -9.25
N ALA A 17 7.92 6.98 -9.27
CA ALA A 17 6.59 7.53 -9.44
C ALA A 17 6.37 8.44 -8.23
N ALA A 18 6.72 9.71 -8.38
CA ALA A 18 6.15 10.75 -7.57
C ALA A 18 4.65 10.77 -7.91
N SER A 19 3.85 9.99 -7.15
CA SER A 19 2.40 10.00 -7.17
C SER A 19 1.89 11.29 -6.54
N SER A 20 2.27 12.43 -7.10
CA SER A 20 1.66 13.71 -6.76
C SER A 20 0.32 13.80 -7.50
N GLY A 21 -0.72 13.17 -6.96
CA GLY A 21 -2.08 13.38 -7.47
C GLY A 21 -3.17 12.40 -7.05
N CYS A 22 -2.84 11.16 -6.69
CA CYS A 22 -3.81 10.18 -6.17
C CYS A 22 -3.29 9.65 -4.84
N SER A 23 -4.14 9.66 -3.82
CA SER A 23 -3.83 9.09 -2.52
C SER A 23 -3.61 7.58 -2.64
N ARG A 24 -2.77 6.98 -1.80
CA ARG A 24 -2.55 5.52 -1.83
C ARG A 24 -3.82 4.78 -1.43
N ALA A 25 -4.64 5.37 -0.57
CA ALA A 25 -5.96 4.86 -0.24
C ALA A 25 -6.85 4.68 -1.48
N GLN A 26 -6.89 5.66 -2.38
CA GLN A 26 -7.72 5.58 -3.58
C GLN A 26 -7.27 4.43 -4.48
N ALA A 27 -5.95 4.30 -4.71
CA ALA A 27 -5.41 3.24 -5.56
C ALA A 27 -5.77 1.83 -5.05
N VAL A 28 -5.65 1.60 -3.73
CA VAL A 28 -6.04 0.33 -3.11
C VAL A 28 -7.56 0.14 -3.15
N CYS A 29 -8.34 1.20 -2.93
CA CYS A 29 -9.80 1.13 -3.00
C CYS A 29 -10.27 0.69 -4.39
N ASP A 30 -9.73 1.30 -5.44
CA ASP A 30 -10.08 1.00 -6.83
C ASP A 30 -9.82 -0.48 -7.14
N ILE A 31 -8.67 -1.02 -6.70
CA ILE A 31 -8.32 -2.44 -6.89
C ILE A 31 -9.30 -3.38 -6.18
N ILE A 32 -9.64 -3.06 -4.92
CA ILE A 32 -10.60 -3.86 -4.15
C ILE A 32 -11.96 -3.80 -4.84
N CYS A 33 -12.45 -2.62 -5.21
CA CYS A 33 -13.79 -2.46 -5.74
C CYS A 33 -13.96 -2.92 -7.18
N GLU A 34 -12.90 -2.88 -7.99
CA GLU A 34 -12.85 -3.52 -9.30
C GLU A 34 -13.06 -5.03 -9.16
N CYS A 35 -12.36 -5.67 -8.21
CA CYS A 35 -12.49 -7.10 -7.93
C CYS A 35 -13.84 -7.48 -7.31
N GLU A 36 -14.26 -6.77 -6.26
CA GLU A 36 -15.44 -7.15 -5.47
C GLU A 36 -16.76 -6.64 -6.05
N HIS A 37 -16.70 -5.93 -7.17
CA HIS A 37 -17.83 -5.25 -7.79
C HIS A 37 -18.62 -4.45 -6.75
N CYS A 38 -17.94 -3.49 -6.09
CA CYS A 38 -18.57 -2.64 -5.10
C CYS A 38 -19.82 -1.95 -5.66
N SER A 39 -20.86 -1.84 -4.86
CA SER A 39 -21.91 -0.85 -5.09
C SER A 39 -21.37 0.53 -4.70
N ASP A 40 -21.97 1.60 -5.20
CA ASP A 40 -21.59 2.99 -4.88
C ASP A 40 -21.42 3.22 -3.36
N GLU A 41 -22.37 2.71 -2.56
CA GLU A 41 -22.30 2.84 -1.09
C GLU A 41 -21.14 2.06 -0.48
N ARG A 42 -20.82 0.87 -1.01
CA ARG A 42 -19.71 0.05 -0.52
C ARG A 42 -18.37 0.62 -0.96
N GLU A 43 -18.29 1.17 -2.16
CA GLU A 43 -17.10 1.88 -2.64
C GLU A 43 -16.78 3.07 -1.74
N VAL A 44 -17.78 3.92 -1.44
CA VAL A 44 -17.60 5.05 -0.52
C VAL A 44 -17.09 4.57 0.83
N GLN A 45 -17.70 3.56 1.44
CA GLN A 45 -17.27 3.06 2.75
C GLN A 45 -15.84 2.50 2.73
N THR A 46 -15.48 1.71 1.71
CA THR A 46 -14.14 1.13 1.56
C THR A 46 -13.10 2.23 1.34
N CYS A 47 -13.36 3.16 0.42
CA CYS A 47 -12.44 4.25 0.10
C CYS A 47 -12.27 5.20 1.30
N GLU A 48 -13.35 5.56 2.00
CA GLU A 48 -13.28 6.40 3.20
C GLU A 48 -12.52 5.73 4.34
N GLN A 49 -12.67 4.40 4.51
CA GLN A 49 -11.91 3.66 5.51
C GLN A 49 -10.41 3.64 5.19
N LEU A 50 -10.03 3.46 3.93
CA LEU A 50 -8.63 3.51 3.51
C LEU A 50 -8.08 4.94 3.62
N ALA A 51 -8.84 5.95 3.24
CA ALA A 51 -8.45 7.35 3.37
C ALA A 51 -8.24 7.73 4.84
N THR A 52 -9.12 7.26 5.74
CA THR A 52 -8.95 7.46 7.18
C THR A 52 -7.67 6.81 7.69
N GLN A 53 -7.29 5.63 7.19
CA GLN A 53 -6.04 4.98 7.59
C GLN A 53 -4.81 5.75 7.07
N GLU A 54 -4.88 6.29 5.86
CA GLU A 54 -3.85 7.17 5.31
C GLU A 54 -3.72 8.45 6.15
N ASP A 55 -4.83 9.12 6.48
CA ASP A 55 -4.85 10.30 7.34
C ASP A 55 -4.27 10.01 8.74
N VAL A 56 -4.59 8.84 9.32
CA VAL A 56 -4.01 8.40 10.60
C VAL A 56 -2.51 8.18 10.47
N ALA A 57 -2.07 7.50 9.42
CA ALA A 57 -0.65 7.29 9.18
C ALA A 57 0.09 8.62 9.02
N ASP A 58 -0.45 9.55 8.25
CA ASP A 58 0.12 10.89 8.05
C ASP A 58 0.15 11.70 9.36
N ALA A 59 -0.92 11.67 10.15
CA ALA A 59 -0.99 12.37 11.44
C ALA A 59 0.07 11.90 12.45
N TYR A 60 0.53 10.65 12.32
CA TYR A 60 1.56 10.04 13.16
C TYR A 60 2.94 9.94 12.49
N ASP A 61 3.14 10.58 11.32
CA ASP A 61 4.39 10.54 10.55
C ASP A 61 4.79 9.11 10.12
N CYS A 62 3.79 8.28 9.86
CA CYS A 62 3.89 6.87 9.45
C CYS A 62 3.55 6.64 7.97
N GLY A 63 3.53 7.69 7.14
CA GLY A 63 3.16 7.64 5.72
C GLY A 63 4.02 6.67 4.88
N ASP A 64 5.30 6.51 5.21
CA ASP A 64 6.19 5.53 4.55
C ASP A 64 5.78 4.08 4.86
N ALA A 65 5.37 3.81 6.11
CA ALA A 65 4.89 2.49 6.51
C ALA A 65 3.53 2.18 5.86
N TRP A 66 2.65 3.20 5.75
CA TRP A 66 1.40 3.10 5.00
C TRP A 66 1.64 2.81 3.51
N THR A 67 2.58 3.52 2.90
CA THR A 67 2.98 3.31 1.50
C THR A 67 3.52 1.89 1.28
N THR A 68 4.35 1.40 2.20
CA THR A 68 4.90 0.05 2.14
C THR A 68 3.80 -1.01 2.21
N TYR A 69 2.88 -0.87 3.17
CA TYR A 69 1.74 -1.76 3.31
C TYR A 69 0.83 -1.75 2.08
N THR A 70 0.45 -0.56 1.58
CA THR A 70 -0.42 -0.44 0.40
C THR A 70 0.24 -0.98 -0.87
N LEU A 71 1.55 -0.80 -1.05
CA LEU A 71 2.30 -1.44 -2.14
C LEU A 71 2.25 -2.98 -2.05
N CYS A 72 2.38 -3.54 -0.85
CA CYS A 72 2.21 -4.99 -0.68
C CYS A 72 0.80 -5.43 -1.10
N VAL A 73 -0.24 -4.69 -0.69
CA VAL A 73 -1.63 -5.00 -1.07
C VAL A 73 -1.80 -4.98 -2.60
N GLU A 74 -1.24 -4.00 -3.30
CA GLU A 74 -1.28 -3.92 -4.76
C GLU A 74 -0.52 -5.08 -5.43
N GLU A 75 0.66 -5.44 -4.91
CA GLU A 75 1.52 -6.46 -5.53
C GLU A 75 1.10 -7.90 -5.22
N LYS A 76 0.52 -8.14 -4.03
CA LYS A 76 0.19 -9.48 -3.52
C LYS A 76 -1.30 -9.74 -3.49
N GLY A 77 -2.12 -8.72 -3.68
CA GLY A 77 -3.56 -8.83 -3.81
C GLY A 77 -3.95 -9.79 -4.93
N THR A 78 -4.91 -10.65 -4.63
CA THR A 78 -5.49 -11.58 -5.59
C THR A 78 -7.00 -11.45 -5.54
N CYS A 79 -7.62 -11.48 -6.70
CA CYS A 79 -9.08 -11.51 -6.83
C CYS A 79 -9.53 -12.96 -7.07
N ASP A 80 -10.42 -13.47 -6.20
CA ASP A 80 -11.23 -14.62 -6.56
C ASP A 80 -12.45 -14.15 -7.36
N GLU A 81 -12.33 -14.20 -8.69
CA GLU A 81 -13.38 -13.80 -9.64
C GLU A 81 -14.70 -14.56 -9.47
N LYS A 82 -14.68 -15.75 -8.85
CA LYS A 82 -15.92 -16.53 -8.65
C LYS A 82 -16.73 -16.02 -7.47
N GLU A 83 -16.02 -15.65 -6.41
CA GLU A 83 -16.62 -15.16 -5.17
C GLU A 83 -16.64 -13.63 -5.09
N ALA A 84 -16.05 -12.94 -6.08
CA ALA A 84 -15.81 -11.51 -6.10
C ALA A 84 -15.17 -11.04 -4.78
N GLN A 85 -14.07 -11.71 -4.41
CA GLN A 85 -13.40 -11.48 -3.13
C GLN A 85 -11.94 -11.10 -3.35
N PHE A 86 -11.56 -9.93 -2.87
CA PHE A 86 -10.16 -9.51 -2.86
C PHE A 86 -9.45 -10.02 -1.60
N SER A 87 -8.23 -10.53 -1.73
CA SER A 87 -7.43 -10.94 -0.59
C SER A 87 -5.93 -10.93 -0.85
N THR A 88 -5.17 -10.62 0.20
CA THR A 88 -3.71 -10.84 0.27
C THR A 88 -3.36 -12.20 0.88
N VAL A 89 -4.36 -13.02 1.25
CA VAL A 89 -4.15 -14.33 1.87
C VAL A 89 -3.90 -15.39 0.80
N GLN A 90 -2.76 -16.05 0.90
CA GLN A 90 -2.39 -17.19 0.07
C GLN A 90 -1.98 -18.36 0.96
N ASN A 91 -2.56 -19.55 0.73
CA ASN A 91 -2.27 -20.77 1.51
C ASN A 91 -2.42 -20.57 3.04
N ASN A 92 -3.47 -19.87 3.47
CA ASN A 92 -3.72 -19.48 4.88
C ASN A 92 -2.66 -18.58 5.50
N ASN A 93 -1.83 -17.91 4.68
CA ASN A 93 -0.86 -16.93 5.13
C ASN A 93 -1.17 -15.58 4.48
N ASP A 94 -1.27 -14.54 5.29
CA ASP A 94 -1.41 -13.17 4.79
C ASP A 94 -0.05 -12.65 4.33
N LEU A 95 0.07 -12.42 3.03
CA LEU A 95 1.33 -12.01 2.41
C LEU A 95 1.78 -10.60 2.81
N CYS A 96 0.87 -9.80 3.37
CA CYS A 96 1.13 -8.42 3.78
C CYS A 96 1.05 -8.22 5.30
N ASP A 97 0.99 -9.31 6.08
CA ASP A 97 0.91 -9.23 7.56
C ASP A 97 2.10 -8.49 8.16
N ALA A 98 3.32 -8.73 7.65
CA ALA A 98 4.53 -8.08 8.15
C ALA A 98 4.47 -6.55 7.96
N ASP A 99 4.04 -6.09 6.79
CA ASP A 99 3.97 -4.66 6.47
C ASP A 99 2.83 -3.98 7.21
N ARG A 100 1.68 -4.66 7.36
CA ARG A 100 0.59 -4.20 8.24
C ARG A 100 1.07 -4.04 9.68
N ASN A 101 1.77 -5.04 10.21
CA ASN A 101 2.28 -5.00 11.58
C ASN A 101 3.33 -3.89 11.77
N ALA A 102 4.14 -3.62 10.76
CA ALA A 102 5.09 -2.50 10.78
C ALA A 102 4.37 -1.14 10.81
N LEU A 103 3.32 -0.95 10.00
CA LEU A 103 2.46 0.23 10.05
C LEU A 103 1.82 0.41 11.42
N GLN A 104 1.18 -0.64 11.96
CA GLN A 104 0.55 -0.56 13.27
C GLN A 104 1.57 -0.23 14.36
N SER A 105 2.75 -0.87 14.31
CA SER A 105 3.83 -0.58 15.27
C SER A 105 4.32 0.86 15.18
N CYS A 106 4.32 1.47 13.99
CA CYS A 106 4.66 2.89 13.83
C CYS A 106 3.61 3.78 14.52
N ILE A 107 2.32 3.55 14.23
CA ILE A 107 1.21 4.31 14.82
C ILE A 107 1.19 4.16 16.35
N ASP A 108 1.40 2.95 16.86
CA ASP A 108 1.44 2.68 18.31
C ASP A 108 2.62 3.40 18.99
N ALA A 109 3.80 3.38 18.38
CA ALA A 109 4.96 4.10 18.91
C ALA A 109 4.73 5.61 18.92
N ALA A 110 4.25 6.18 17.81
CA ALA A 110 3.99 7.61 17.69
C ALA A 110 2.87 8.08 18.65
N SER A 111 1.82 7.28 18.81
CA SER A 111 0.72 7.59 19.73
C SER A 111 1.12 7.49 21.20
N ALA A 112 1.98 6.52 21.58
CA ALA A 112 2.50 6.37 22.94
C ALA A 112 3.41 7.54 23.38
N HIS A 113 4.10 8.17 22.43
CA HIS A 113 4.96 9.33 22.68
C HIS A 113 4.22 10.67 22.66
N GLY A 114 2.89 10.65 22.52
CA GLY A 114 2.07 11.84 22.37
C GLY A 114 2.29 12.42 20.98
N GLY A 115 1.55 11.88 20.00
CA GLY A 115 1.53 12.36 18.62
C GLY A 115 1.46 13.89 18.54
N VAL A 116 2.01 14.43 17.45
CA VAL A 116 2.22 15.86 17.23
C VAL A 116 1.01 16.66 17.73
N ARG A 117 1.21 17.41 18.81
CA ARG A 117 0.18 18.30 19.35
C ARG A 117 0.06 19.48 18.40
N PHE A 118 -0.98 19.48 17.57
CA PHE A 118 -1.40 20.66 16.81
C PHE A 118 -1.85 21.78 17.77
#